data_AF-A0A892ZRK6-F1
#
_entry.id   AF-A0A892ZRK6-F1
#
_cell.length_a   1.000
_cell.length_b   1.000
_cell.length_c   1.000
_cell.angle_alpha   90.00
_cell.angle_beta   90.00
_cell.angle_gamma   90.00
#
_symmetry.space_group_name_H-M   'P 1'
#
loop_
_entity.id
_entity.type
_entity.pdbx_description
1 polymer ?
#
loop_
_entity_poly.entity_id
_entity_poly.type
_entity_poly.pdbx_seq_one_letter_code
_entity_poly.pdbx_strand_id
1 'polypeptide(L)'
;MRRQTHKRKTLLKNFTDRVKAVLPEHIKPEHVDIWFQDESRIGQQGSLTRVWHEKGKRPRIIRQQQFEYAYIFGAVCLRTGTTAALVMPSVNKEAMLLHLRQISKETPEGRHAVVVMDGAGWHQDVSELKNISIFV
;
A
#
# COMPACT_ATOMS: atom_id res chain seq x y z
N MET A 1 15.49 25.45 -5.56
CA MET A 1 15.20 24.01 -5.36
C MET A 1 15.55 23.56 -3.92
N ARG A 2 14.94 24.18 -2.88
CA ARG A 2 15.29 23.96 -1.44
C ARG A 2 14.07 23.93 -0.49
N ARG A 3 12.84 23.86 -1.01
CA ARG A 3 11.59 24.00 -0.22
C ARG A 3 10.97 22.67 0.28
N GLN A 4 11.35 21.51 -0.25
CA GLN A 4 10.75 20.23 0.15
C GLN A 4 11.32 19.63 1.45
N THR A 5 12.58 19.94 1.80
CA THR A 5 13.28 19.36 2.95
C THR A 5 12.75 19.84 4.31
N HIS A 6 12.13 21.04 4.38
CA HIS A 6 11.59 21.57 5.63
C HIS A 6 10.24 20.94 6.02
N LYS A 7 9.34 20.71 5.05
CA LYS A 7 8.04 20.04 5.28
C LYS A 7 8.18 18.59 5.77
N ARG A 8 9.19 17.85 5.28
CA ARG A 8 9.47 16.47 5.72
C ARG A 8 9.88 16.39 7.20
N LYS A 9 10.62 17.37 7.72
CA LYS A 9 11.01 17.41 9.14
C LYS A 9 9.82 17.66 10.07
N THR A 10 8.78 18.37 9.62
CA THR A 10 7.60 18.65 10.45
C THR A 10 6.65 17.46 10.54
N LEU A 11 6.52 16.67 9.46
CA LEU A 11 5.65 15.49 9.42
C LEU A 11 6.09 14.38 10.40
N LEU A 12 7.40 14.15 10.54
CA LEU A 12 7.93 13.15 11.46
C LEU A 12 7.87 13.59 12.94
N LYS A 13 7.88 14.90 13.21
CA LYS A 13 7.88 15.43 14.59
C LYS A 13 6.64 15.04 15.39
N ASN A 14 5.49 14.91 14.73
CA ASN A 14 4.21 14.61 15.38
C ASN A 14 3.71 13.20 15.09
N PHE A 15 4.54 12.34 14.46
CA PHE A 15 4.12 11.01 14.05
C PHE A 15 3.69 10.16 15.25
N THR A 16 4.48 10.16 16.31
CA THR A 16 4.18 9.41 17.55
C THR A 16 2.86 9.84 18.17
N ASP A 17 2.58 11.14 18.22
CA ASP A 17 1.34 11.66 18.81
C ASP A 17 0.12 11.31 17.97
N ARG A 18 0.26 11.35 16.63
CA ARG A 18 -0.81 10.93 15.74
C ARG A 18 -1.06 9.42 15.82
N VAL A 19 -0.03 8.59 15.95
CA VAL A 19 -0.19 7.14 16.14
C VAL A 19 -0.91 6.86 17.45
N LYS A 20 -0.55 7.55 18.55
CA LYS A 20 -1.26 7.43 19.83
C LYS A 20 -2.75 7.76 19.73
N ALA A 21 -3.14 8.71 18.88
CA ALA A 21 -4.54 9.08 18.70
C ALA A 21 -5.40 7.99 18.03
N VAL A 22 -4.79 7.05 17.31
CA VAL A 22 -5.49 5.94 16.62
C VAL A 22 -5.41 4.63 17.43
N LEU A 23 -4.55 4.59 18.45
CA LEU A 23 -4.40 3.42 19.29
C LEU A 23 -5.56 3.31 20.30
N PRO A 24 -6.11 2.11 20.52
CA PRO A 24 -7.04 1.88 21.62
C PRO A 24 -6.36 2.16 22.98
N GLU A 25 -7.11 2.70 23.94
CA GLU A 25 -6.58 3.12 25.26
C GLU A 25 -5.89 1.99 26.05
N HIS A 26 -6.27 0.73 25.81
CA HIS A 26 -5.73 -0.43 26.51
C HIS A 26 -4.40 -0.94 25.94
N ILE A 27 -3.96 -0.44 24.79
CA ILE A 27 -2.72 -0.87 24.13
C ILE A 27 -1.57 0.05 24.53
N LYS A 28 -0.55 -0.52 25.16
CA LYS A 28 0.70 0.19 25.48
C LYS A 28 1.53 0.38 24.20
N PRO A 29 2.22 1.52 24.02
CA PRO A 29 3.08 1.78 22.86
C PRO A 29 4.16 0.71 22.60
N GLU A 30 4.63 0.04 23.64
CA GLU A 30 5.65 -1.03 23.58
C GLU A 30 5.16 -2.29 22.83
N HIS A 31 3.84 -2.50 22.82
CA HIS A 31 3.20 -3.62 22.16
C HIS A 31 2.72 -3.29 20.75
N VAL A 32 3.12 -2.15 20.20
CA VAL A 32 2.71 -1.70 18.87
C VAL A 32 3.75 -2.07 17.82
N ASP A 33 3.27 -2.60 16.70
CA ASP A 33 4.03 -2.83 15.48
C ASP A 33 3.56 -1.92 14.36
N ILE A 34 4.48 -1.16 13.79
CA ILE A 34 4.18 -0.28 12.66
C ILE A 34 4.40 -1.08 11.37
N TRP A 35 3.33 -1.19 10.60
CA TRP A 35 3.31 -1.79 9.29
C TRP A 35 3.15 -0.71 8.23
N PHE A 36 3.97 -0.77 7.19
CA PHE A 36 3.80 0.08 6.01
C PHE A 36 3.19 -0.75 4.91
N GLN A 37 2.07 -0.28 4.39
CA GLN A 37 1.30 -0.98 3.38
C GLN A 37 1.13 -0.10 2.14
N ASP A 38 1.21 -0.73 0.96
CA ASP A 38 0.98 -0.09 -0.33
C ASP A 38 0.49 -1.12 -1.36
N GLU A 39 -0.06 -0.63 -2.47
CA GLU A 39 -0.51 -1.43 -3.60
C GLU A 39 0.27 -1.13 -4.87
N SER A 40 0.55 -2.19 -5.63
CA SER A 40 1.08 -2.06 -6.98
C SER A 40 0.21 -2.79 -7.98
N ARG A 41 0.00 -2.16 -9.14
CA ARG A 41 -0.63 -2.81 -10.28
C ARG A 41 0.44 -3.38 -11.20
N ILE A 42 0.41 -4.69 -11.40
CA ILE A 42 1.23 -5.39 -12.40
C ILE A 42 0.34 -5.81 -13.56
N GLY A 43 0.84 -5.69 -14.79
CA GLY A 43 0.07 -6.15 -15.94
C GLY A 43 0.78 -5.94 -17.25
N GLN A 44 0.23 -6.56 -18.28
CA GLN A 44 0.77 -6.43 -19.62
C GLN A 44 0.29 -5.12 -20.24
N GLN A 45 1.21 -4.18 -20.39
CA GLN A 45 1.01 -3.01 -21.22
C GLN A 45 1.65 -3.27 -22.59
N GLY A 46 0.86 -3.17 -23.66
CA GLY A 46 1.38 -3.30 -25.02
C GLY A 46 2.53 -2.33 -25.27
N SER A 47 3.71 -2.86 -25.62
CA SER A 47 4.91 -2.09 -25.94
C SER A 47 4.81 -1.48 -27.33
N LEU A 48 5.37 -0.28 -27.50
CA LEU A 48 5.66 0.23 -28.85
C LEU A 48 6.80 -0.58 -29.45
N THR A 49 6.54 -1.29 -30.55
CA THR A 49 7.57 -2.02 -31.30
C THR A 49 8.21 -1.12 -32.35
N ARG A 50 9.52 -1.30 -32.59
CA ARG A 50 10.20 -0.68 -33.72
C ARG A 50 9.92 -1.54 -34.96
N VAL A 51 9.47 -0.90 -36.03
CA VAL A 51 9.20 -1.58 -37.32
C VAL A 51 9.98 -0.90 -38.43
N TRP A 52 10.56 -1.70 -39.32
CA TRP A 52 11.10 -1.20 -40.58
C TRP A 52 9.94 -0.86 -41.50
N HIS A 53 10.03 0.28 -42.18
CA HIS A 53 9.00 0.76 -43.09
C HIS A 53 9.63 1.51 -44.26
N GLU A 54 8.92 1.60 -45.37
CA GLU A 54 9.36 2.31 -46.56
C GLU A 54 9.65 3.79 -46.26
N LYS A 55 10.81 4.26 -46.73
CA LYS A 55 11.26 5.65 -46.53
C LYS A 55 10.28 6.62 -47.20
N GLY A 56 9.87 7.65 -46.47
CA GLY A 56 8.91 8.65 -46.94
C GLY A 56 7.44 8.30 -46.67
N LYS A 57 7.14 7.12 -46.11
CA LYS A 57 5.77 6.73 -45.71
C LYS A 57 5.66 6.54 -44.20
N ARG A 58 4.52 6.95 -43.64
CA ARG A 58 4.24 6.82 -42.19
C ARG A 58 3.72 5.41 -41.87
N PRO A 59 4.41 4.61 -41.05
CA PRO A 59 3.92 3.31 -40.63
C PRO A 59 2.64 3.46 -39.78
N ARG A 60 1.67 2.57 -40.01
CA ARG A 60 0.47 2.42 -39.18
C ARG A 60 0.45 1.01 -38.61
N ILE A 61 0.47 0.90 -37.29
CA ILE A 61 0.34 -0.37 -36.58
C ILE A 61 -0.83 -0.28 -35.61
N ILE A 62 -1.60 -1.35 -35.50
CA ILE A 62 -2.66 -1.45 -34.50
C ILE A 62 -1.98 -1.66 -33.16
N ARG A 63 -2.19 -0.73 -32.22
CA ARG A 63 -1.77 -0.89 -30.85
C ARG A 63 -2.89 -1.57 -30.08
N GLN A 64 -2.63 -2.74 -29.51
CA GLN A 64 -3.54 -3.33 -28.54
C GLN A 64 -3.60 -2.41 -27.31
N GLN A 65 -4.79 -1.88 -27.04
CA GLN A 65 -5.10 -1.05 -25.86
C GLN A 65 -5.77 -1.85 -24.74
N GLN A 66 -5.95 -3.16 -24.95
CA GLN A 66 -6.40 -4.04 -23.88
C GLN A 66 -5.28 -4.21 -22.87
N PHE A 67 -5.69 -4.30 -21.62
CA PHE A 67 -4.77 -4.51 -20.52
C PHE A 67 -5.34 -5.59 -19.62
N GLU A 68 -4.49 -6.54 -19.28
CA GLU A 68 -4.72 -7.46 -18.18
C GLU A 68 -3.85 -7.02 -17.01
N TYR A 69 -4.45 -6.93 -15.84
CA TYR A 69 -3.80 -6.49 -14.62
C TYR A 69 -4.10 -7.43 -13.48
N ALA A 70 -3.12 -7.57 -12.60
CA ALA A 70 -3.29 -8.03 -11.24
C ALA A 70 -2.78 -6.93 -10.30
N TYR A 71 -3.24 -6.99 -9.07
CA TYR A 71 -2.84 -6.07 -8.02
C TYR A 71 -2.11 -6.83 -6.94
N ILE A 72 -0.99 -6.27 -6.50
CA ILE A 72 -0.16 -6.80 -5.43
C ILE A 72 -0.32 -5.84 -4.27
N PHE A 73 -0.90 -6.33 -3.19
CA PHE A 73 -0.92 -5.66 -1.89
C PHE A 73 0.31 -6.15 -1.13
N GLY A 74 1.11 -5.22 -0.62
CA GLY A 74 2.30 -5.54 0.15
C GLY A 74 2.34 -4.74 1.44
N ALA A 75 2.74 -5.39 2.53
CA ALA A 75 3.00 -4.74 3.79
C ALA A 75 4.28 -5.26 4.44
N VAL A 76 4.99 -4.38 5.15
CA VAL A 76 6.21 -4.72 5.89
C VAL A 76 6.17 -4.16 7.30
N CYS A 77 6.52 -4.99 8.28
CA CYS A 77 6.73 -4.59 9.66
C CYS A 77 8.17 -4.09 9.86
N LEU A 78 8.35 -2.86 10.32
CA LEU A 78 9.69 -2.31 10.53
C LEU A 78 10.48 -2.98 11.67
N ARG A 79 9.79 -3.49 12.70
CA ARG A 79 10.45 -4.06 13.87
C ARG A 79 11.03 -5.44 13.58
N THR A 80 10.27 -6.28 12.89
CA THR A 80 10.64 -7.69 12.66
C THR A 80 11.14 -7.96 11.26
N GLY A 81 10.87 -7.07 10.30
CA GLY A 81 11.07 -7.33 8.88
C GLY A 81 10.05 -8.32 8.28
N THR A 82 9.04 -8.75 9.05
CA THR A 82 7.97 -9.62 8.55
C THR A 82 7.21 -8.92 7.43
N THR A 83 6.85 -9.67 6.40
CA THR A 83 6.08 -9.15 5.27
C THR A 83 4.77 -9.92 5.12
N ALA A 84 3.72 -9.22 4.70
CA ALA A 84 2.47 -9.80 4.27
C ALA A 84 2.22 -9.35 2.83
N ALA A 85 1.80 -10.27 1.95
CA ALA A 85 1.53 -9.93 0.56
C ALA A 85 0.37 -10.75 0.00
N LEU A 86 -0.45 -10.11 -0.83
CA LEU A 86 -1.63 -10.69 -1.44
C LEU A 86 -1.74 -10.26 -2.91
N VAL A 87 -2.01 -11.21 -3.80
CA VAL A 87 -2.28 -10.94 -5.22
C VAL A 87 -3.79 -11.03 -5.46
N MET A 88 -4.37 -9.97 -6.00
CA MET A 88 -5.81 -9.86 -6.25
C MET A 88 -6.10 -9.43 -7.70
N PRO A 89 -7.21 -9.88 -8.30
CA PRO A 89 -7.63 -9.44 -9.63
C PRO A 89 -8.18 -8.01 -9.65
N SER A 90 -8.51 -7.43 -8.49
CA SER A 90 -9.11 -6.11 -8.35
C SER A 90 -8.64 -5.39 -7.09
N VAL A 91 -8.80 -4.07 -7.06
CA VAL A 91 -8.58 -3.22 -5.87
C VAL A 91 -9.91 -2.69 -5.40
N ASN A 92 -10.32 -3.12 -4.21
CA ASN A 92 -11.54 -2.70 -3.53
C ASN A 92 -11.40 -2.93 -2.01
N LYS A 93 -12.43 -2.57 -1.25
CA LYS A 93 -12.45 -2.74 0.21
C LYS A 93 -12.33 -4.20 0.66
N GLU A 94 -12.88 -5.14 -0.10
CA GLU A 94 -12.81 -6.57 0.22
C GLU A 94 -11.39 -7.11 0.09
N ALA A 95 -10.68 -6.77 -1.00
CA ALA A 95 -9.28 -7.09 -1.21
C ALA A 95 -8.39 -6.53 -0.08
N MET A 96 -8.63 -5.28 0.30
CA MET A 96 -7.93 -4.67 1.43
C MET A 96 -8.21 -5.40 2.75
N LEU A 97 -9.47 -5.73 3.05
CA LEU A 97 -9.82 -6.48 4.27
C LEU A 97 -9.12 -7.85 4.31
N LEU A 98 -9.03 -8.55 3.18
CA LEU A 98 -8.27 -9.81 3.08
C LEU A 98 -6.78 -9.59 3.38
N HIS A 99 -6.19 -8.51 2.87
CA HIS A 99 -4.80 -8.16 3.16
C HIS A 99 -4.60 -7.80 4.63
N LEU A 100 -5.48 -6.99 5.23
CA LEU A 100 -5.44 -6.67 6.66
C LEU A 100 -5.58 -7.92 7.54
N ARG A 101 -6.40 -8.90 7.15
CA ARG A 101 -6.47 -10.20 7.84
C ARG A 101 -5.15 -10.96 7.78
N GLN A 102 -4.38 -10.84 6.71
CA GLN A 102 -3.05 -11.44 6.62
C GLN A 102 -2.08 -10.72 7.56
N ILE A 103 -2.07 -9.38 7.57
CA ILE A 103 -1.26 -8.60 8.52
C ILE A 103 -1.62 -8.94 9.98
N SER A 104 -2.91 -9.11 10.27
CA SER A 104 -3.41 -9.48 11.59
C SER A 104 -2.86 -10.82 12.06
N LYS A 105 -2.77 -11.80 11.15
CA LYS A 105 -2.20 -13.13 11.43
C LYS A 105 -0.68 -13.11 11.59
N GLU A 106 0.02 -12.32 10.79
CA GLU A 106 1.48 -12.18 10.85
C GLU A 106 1.94 -11.31 12.03
N THR A 107 1.04 -10.54 12.63
CA THR A 107 1.32 -9.78 13.84
C THR A 107 1.40 -10.73 15.04
N PRO A 108 2.53 -10.75 15.78
CA PRO A 108 2.69 -11.65 16.91
C PRO A 108 1.61 -11.49 17.97
N GLU A 109 1.26 -12.60 18.63
CA GLU A 109 0.26 -12.59 19.70
C GLU A 109 0.62 -11.59 20.81
N GLY A 110 -0.38 -10.89 21.34
CA GLY A 110 -0.21 -9.83 22.33
C GLY A 110 0.29 -8.49 21.77
N ARG A 111 0.50 -8.39 20.45
CA ARG A 111 0.87 -7.13 19.78
C ARG A 111 -0.26 -6.57 18.94
N HIS A 112 -0.19 -5.27 18.72
CA HIS A 112 -1.17 -4.50 17.94
C HIS A 112 -0.51 -3.90 16.70
N ALA A 113 -1.09 -4.12 15.53
CA ALA A 113 -0.59 -3.57 14.29
C ALA A 113 -1.18 -2.17 14.04
N VAL A 114 -0.32 -1.19 13.83
CA VAL A 114 -0.69 0.10 13.24
C VAL A 114 -0.27 0.07 11.79
N VAL A 115 -1.25 0.00 10.88
CA VAL A 115 -1.02 -0.09 9.45
C VAL A 115 -1.08 1.32 8.87
N VAL A 116 0.07 1.81 8.41
CA VAL A 116 0.24 3.07 7.71
C VAL A 116 -0.10 2.84 6.24
N MET A 117 -1.15 3.52 5.78
CA MET A 117 -1.65 3.45 4.41
C MET A 117 -1.72 4.85 3.80
N ASP A 118 -1.90 4.91 2.48
CA ASP A 118 -2.13 6.19 1.81
C ASP A 118 -3.57 6.71 2.03
N GLY A 119 -3.82 7.95 1.60
CA GLY A 119 -5.11 8.64 1.74
C GLY A 119 -6.23 8.19 0.82
N ALA A 120 -6.15 7.04 0.15
CA ALA A 120 -7.17 6.64 -0.81
C ALA A 120 -8.55 6.53 -0.16
N GLY A 121 -9.59 7.04 -0.84
CA GLY A 121 -10.94 7.14 -0.28
C GLY A 121 -11.56 5.79 0.13
N TRP A 122 -11.03 4.68 -0.37
CA TRP A 122 -11.46 3.32 -0.03
C TRP A 122 -10.67 2.69 1.12
N HIS A 123 -9.65 3.35 1.68
CA HIS A 123 -8.94 2.95 2.91
C HIS A 123 -9.71 3.26 4.20
N GLN A 124 -10.78 4.05 4.11
CA GLN A 124 -11.62 4.42 5.24
C GLN A 124 -12.59 3.29 5.61
N ASP A 125 -12.73 3.04 6.91
CA ASP A 125 -13.66 2.08 7.52
C ASP A 125 -13.49 0.62 7.06
N VAL A 126 -12.23 0.17 6.87
CA VAL A 126 -11.95 -1.19 6.35
C VAL A 126 -11.60 -2.20 7.46
N SER A 127 -11.30 -1.75 8.68
CA SER A 127 -10.90 -2.64 9.78
C SER A 127 -12.00 -2.80 10.83
N GLU A 128 -12.50 -4.03 10.97
CA GLU A 128 -13.22 -4.52 12.16
C GLU A 128 -12.31 -5.42 13.03
N LEU A 129 -10.99 -5.42 12.76
CA LEU A 129 -10.05 -6.36 13.38
C LEU A 129 -9.53 -5.81 14.71
N LYS A 130 -9.64 -6.61 15.77
CA LYS A 130 -9.33 -6.18 17.14
C LYS A 130 -7.86 -5.78 17.36
N ASN A 131 -6.93 -6.37 16.62
CA ASN A 131 -5.49 -6.12 16.75
C ASN A 131 -4.93 -5.22 15.63
N ILE A 132 -5.78 -4.50 14.89
CA ILE A 132 -5.36 -3.60 13.81
C ILE A 132 -5.98 -2.22 13.97
N SER A 133 -5.14 -1.19 13.92
CA SER A 133 -5.51 0.21 13.74
C SER A 133 -5.00 0.73 12.40
N ILE A 134 -5.84 1.50 11.71
CA ILE A 134 -5.51 2.11 10.41
C ILE A 134 -5.01 3.54 10.61
N PHE A 135 -3.83 3.85 10.07
CA PHE A 135 -3.25 5.19 10.08
C PHE A 135 -3.16 5.75 8.66
N VAL A 136 -3.87 6.85 8.41
CA VAL A 136 -3.95 7.56 7.12
C VAL A 136 -3.58 9.05 7.28
#